data_AF-A0A7S4RGJ9-F1
#
_entry.id   AF-A0A7S4RGJ9-F1
#
_cell.length_a   1.000
_cell.length_b   1.000
_cell.length_c   1.000
_cell.angle_alpha   90.00
_cell.angle_beta   90.00
_cell.angle_gamma   90.00
#
_symmetry.space_group_name_H-M   'P 1'
#
loop_
_entity.id
_entity.type
_entity.pdbx_description
1 polymer ?
#
loop_
_entity_poly.entity_id
_entity_poly.type
_entity_poly.pdbx_seq_one_letter_code
_entity_poly.pdbx_strand_id
1 'polypeptide(L)'
;IMKRRTAFLSSSWSRYSSLYRQQQQQQHLNHHHHQQQRQRFFFQCYKTALFLFVYLSTIHNKQQHNLFAMATSNICNTTSPSSSCDQQQQQQQQKNQDELVLNEIQSHLSSTSTSTTLSSSSPPFFFPNNDKYTFTIPSYNFFQSIAYSDTFRTKYWRIKPLLIPSSSQTTTTTSTKSSSWVTNIFTMKDLQTIDGSFISGQQTSLEIRKGSKGGDDDVKRWRNNKNIKDNPQRRTRWDDVVTALTGGTVFFNHASLSFPSLAHICRLATLAFGLPTNVNIYVTPPLVETSIPPHTDRQDVLI
;
A
#
# COMPACT_ATOMS: atom_id res chain seq x y z
N ILE A 1 48.64 15.88 -37.73
CA ILE A 1 47.24 15.39 -37.71
C ILE A 1 46.61 15.41 -36.31
N MET A 2 47.15 14.73 -35.29
CA MET A 2 46.52 14.58 -33.96
C MET A 2 45.91 15.86 -33.33
N LYS A 3 46.63 17.00 -33.31
CA LYS A 3 46.11 18.26 -32.73
C LYS A 3 44.78 18.76 -33.34
N ARG A 4 44.43 18.39 -34.59
CA ARG A 4 43.11 18.72 -35.17
C ARG A 4 42.01 17.74 -34.72
N ARG A 5 42.34 16.47 -34.45
CA ARG A 5 41.38 15.48 -33.92
C ARG A 5 40.96 15.80 -32.48
N THR A 6 41.91 16.19 -31.61
CA THR A 6 41.60 16.57 -30.22
C THR A 6 40.73 17.84 -30.14
N ALA A 7 41.01 18.86 -30.95
CA ALA A 7 40.19 20.07 -31.04
C ALA A 7 38.75 19.75 -31.50
N PHE A 8 38.59 18.91 -32.53
CA PHE A 8 37.27 18.49 -33.01
C PHE A 8 36.47 17.76 -31.92
N LEU A 9 37.06 16.74 -31.28
CA LEU A 9 36.41 15.98 -30.21
C LEU A 9 35.99 16.87 -29.03
N SER A 10 36.85 17.81 -28.60
CA SER A 10 36.52 18.79 -27.55
C SER A 10 35.31 19.65 -27.93
N SER A 11 35.26 20.16 -29.17
CA SER A 11 34.13 20.98 -29.65
C SER A 11 32.80 20.20 -29.69
N SER A 12 32.83 18.94 -30.12
CA SER A 12 31.65 18.06 -30.17
C SER A 12 31.17 17.68 -28.78
N TRP A 13 32.09 17.36 -27.86
CA TRP A 13 31.76 17.05 -26.46
C TRP A 13 31.14 18.26 -25.74
N SER A 14 31.68 19.47 -25.96
CA SER A 14 31.11 20.70 -25.42
C SER A 14 29.66 20.90 -25.87
N ARG A 15 29.38 20.79 -27.18
CA ARG A 15 28.00 20.87 -27.73
C ARG A 15 27.08 19.80 -27.15
N TYR A 16 27.51 18.54 -27.10
CA TYR A 16 26.72 17.44 -26.51
C TYR A 16 26.38 17.70 -25.04
N SER A 17 27.36 18.14 -24.24
CA SER A 17 27.16 18.48 -22.83
C SER A 17 26.21 19.67 -22.61
N SER A 18 26.09 20.57 -23.59
CA SER A 18 25.17 21.71 -23.55
C SER A 18 23.74 21.26 -23.84
N LEU A 19 23.53 20.51 -24.92
CA LEU A 19 22.23 19.93 -25.29
C LEU A 19 21.68 19.02 -24.19
N TYR A 20 22.51 18.16 -23.59
CA TYR A 20 22.11 17.29 -22.49
C TYR A 20 21.65 18.10 -21.25
N ARG A 21 22.37 19.18 -20.89
CA ARG A 21 21.96 20.08 -19.80
C ARG A 21 20.66 20.82 -20.09
N GLN A 22 20.46 21.28 -21.33
CA GLN A 22 19.22 21.91 -21.76
C GLN A 22 18.03 20.93 -21.72
N GLN A 23 18.23 19.68 -22.16
CA GLN A 23 17.21 18.62 -22.08
C GLN A 23 16.84 18.30 -20.62
N GLN A 24 17.83 18.18 -19.73
CA GLN A 24 17.60 17.95 -18.30
C GLN A 24 16.84 19.12 -17.65
N GLN A 25 17.20 20.37 -17.96
CA GLN A 25 16.46 21.55 -17.49
C GLN A 25 15.00 21.55 -17.99
N GLN A 26 14.76 21.22 -19.25
CA GLN A 26 13.41 21.16 -19.81
C GLN A 26 12.57 20.01 -19.23
N GLN A 27 13.19 18.86 -18.94
CA GLN A 27 12.54 17.78 -18.18
C GLN A 27 12.18 18.22 -16.76
N HIS A 28 13.06 18.97 -16.07
CA HIS A 28 12.79 19.50 -14.73
C HIS A 28 11.65 20.53 -14.71
N LEU A 29 11.59 21.43 -15.71
CA LEU A 29 10.49 22.39 -15.89
C LEU A 29 9.16 21.68 -16.17
N ASN A 30 9.15 20.68 -17.06
CA ASN A 30 7.96 19.87 -17.36
C ASN A 30 7.49 19.09 -16.11
N HIS A 31 8.42 18.57 -15.31
CA HIS A 31 8.10 17.92 -14.04
C HIS A 31 7.44 18.90 -13.06
N HIS A 32 8.00 20.11 -12.87
CA HIS A 32 7.39 21.15 -12.05
C HIS A 32 6.00 21.57 -12.54
N HIS A 33 5.80 21.68 -13.85
CA HIS A 33 4.49 22.03 -14.40
C HIS A 33 3.44 20.94 -14.11
N HIS A 34 3.77 19.67 -14.30
CA HIS A 34 2.86 18.56 -13.95
C HIS A 34 2.67 18.40 -12.43
N GLN A 35 3.68 18.69 -11.60
CA GLN A 35 3.53 18.77 -10.14
C GLN A 35 2.51 19.86 -9.77
N GLN A 36 2.63 21.08 -10.32
CA GLN A 36 1.68 22.17 -10.08
C GLN A 36 0.27 21.86 -10.59
N GLN A 37 0.13 21.24 -11.77
CA GLN A 37 -1.18 20.79 -12.29
C GLN A 37 -1.83 19.75 -11.34
N ARG A 38 -1.06 18.76 -10.87
CA ARG A 38 -1.54 17.76 -9.90
C ARG A 38 -1.93 18.41 -8.57
N GLN A 39 -1.13 19.32 -8.04
CA GLN A 39 -1.44 20.07 -6.82
C GLN A 39 -2.72 20.90 -6.97
N ARG A 40 -2.92 21.60 -8.10
CA ARG A 40 -4.16 22.33 -8.39
C ARG A 40 -5.37 21.41 -8.47
N PHE A 41 -5.24 20.24 -9.12
CA PHE A 41 -6.30 19.24 -9.19
C PHE A 41 -6.64 18.68 -7.79
N PHE A 42 -5.65 18.25 -7.01
CA PHE A 42 -5.86 17.78 -5.64
C PHE A 42 -6.48 18.85 -4.74
N PHE A 43 -6.05 20.12 -4.86
CA PHE A 43 -6.62 21.23 -4.09
C PHE A 43 -8.07 21.52 -4.49
N GLN A 44 -8.43 21.39 -5.77
CA GLN A 44 -9.82 21.52 -6.22
C GLN A 44 -10.69 20.35 -5.75
N CYS A 45 -10.20 19.12 -5.84
CA CYS A 45 -10.88 17.94 -5.29
C CYS A 45 -11.05 18.05 -3.76
N TYR A 46 -10.03 18.52 -3.04
CA TYR A 46 -10.09 18.79 -1.61
C TYR A 46 -11.11 19.87 -1.26
N LYS A 47 -11.17 20.98 -2.01
CA LYS A 47 -12.21 22.01 -1.85
C LYS A 47 -13.61 21.44 -2.05
N THR A 48 -13.83 20.64 -3.10
CA THR A 48 -15.13 20.01 -3.35
C THR A 48 -15.50 19.02 -2.24
N ALA A 49 -14.54 18.20 -1.78
CA ALA A 49 -14.75 17.25 -0.68
C ALA A 49 -15.00 17.96 0.65
N LEU A 50 -14.29 19.06 0.94
CA LEU A 50 -14.49 19.88 2.14
C LEU A 50 -15.84 20.60 2.11
N PHE A 51 -16.26 21.13 0.96
CA PHE A 51 -17.60 21.70 0.79
C PHE A 51 -18.69 20.65 1.00
N LEU A 52 -18.54 19.46 0.40
CA LEU A 52 -19.47 18.35 0.58
C LEU A 52 -19.50 17.87 2.05
N PHE A 53 -18.35 17.82 2.71
CA PHE A 53 -18.24 17.49 4.13
C PHE A 53 -18.96 18.54 4.98
N VAL A 54 -18.67 19.84 4.83
CA VAL A 54 -19.35 20.92 5.57
C VAL A 54 -20.86 20.92 5.32
N TYR A 55 -21.29 20.65 4.09
CA TYR A 55 -22.72 20.53 3.74
C TYR A 55 -23.39 19.33 4.45
N LEU A 56 -22.78 18.14 4.36
CA LEU A 56 -23.27 16.93 5.02
C LEU A 56 -23.20 17.05 6.56
N SER A 57 -22.16 17.64 7.12
CA SER A 57 -22.05 17.98 8.54
C SER A 57 -23.09 19.00 8.97
N THR A 58 -23.49 19.94 8.11
CA THR A 58 -24.57 20.90 8.43
C THR A 58 -25.93 20.21 8.44
N ILE A 59 -26.19 19.29 7.50
CA ILE A 59 -27.40 18.45 7.51
C ILE A 59 -27.40 17.54 8.74
N HIS A 60 -26.29 16.87 9.02
CA HIS A 60 -26.14 15.99 10.16
C HIS A 60 -26.29 16.76 11.48
N ASN A 61 -25.71 17.96 11.61
CA ASN A 61 -25.84 18.77 12.82
C ASN A 61 -27.28 19.28 13.00
N LYS A 62 -28.02 19.59 11.93
CA LYS A 62 -29.47 19.86 12.03
C LYS A 62 -30.27 18.63 12.49
N GLN A 63 -29.93 17.44 12.04
CA GLN A 63 -30.55 16.20 12.53
C GLN A 63 -30.15 15.88 13.98
N GLN A 64 -28.88 16.12 14.34
CA GLN A 64 -28.38 15.94 15.71
C GLN A 64 -29.02 16.94 16.66
N HIS A 65 -29.21 18.22 16.31
CA HIS A 65 -29.92 19.17 17.16
C HIS A 65 -31.36 18.70 17.52
N ASN A 66 -32.04 18.01 16.60
CA ASN A 66 -33.36 17.41 16.88
C ASN A 66 -33.29 16.17 17.78
N LEU A 67 -32.17 15.43 17.78
CA LEU A 67 -31.95 14.24 18.62
C LEU A 67 -31.36 14.58 19.99
N PHE A 68 -30.50 15.60 20.07
CA PHE A 68 -29.83 16.04 21.30
C PHE A 68 -30.82 16.66 22.29
N ALA A 69 -31.94 17.21 21.79
CA ALA A 69 -33.08 17.64 22.60
C ALA A 69 -33.78 16.48 23.36
N MET A 70 -33.50 15.22 23.01
CA MET A 70 -34.04 14.03 23.68
C MET A 70 -32.99 13.25 24.50
N ALA A 71 -31.70 13.63 24.45
CA ALA A 71 -30.59 12.78 24.92
C ALA A 71 -29.87 13.30 26.17
N THR A 72 -30.16 14.50 26.67
CA THR A 72 -29.44 15.14 27.79
C THR A 72 -29.87 14.66 29.20
N SER A 73 -30.47 13.47 29.30
CA SER A 73 -30.81 12.81 30.57
C SER A 73 -30.05 11.49 30.74
N ASN A 74 -28.81 11.54 31.26
CA ASN A 74 -28.30 10.74 32.40
C ASN A 74 -26.77 10.62 32.48
N ILE A 75 -26.19 11.31 33.48
CA ILE A 75 -25.28 10.77 34.52
C ILE A 75 -23.95 10.08 34.08
N CYS A 76 -22.89 10.89 34.06
CA CYS A 76 -21.62 10.77 34.81
C CYS A 76 -21.06 9.45 35.40
N ASN A 77 -19.71 9.36 35.35
CA ASN A 77 -18.76 8.84 36.38
C ASN A 77 -18.52 7.30 36.52
N THR A 78 -17.33 6.76 36.88
CA THR A 78 -15.96 7.31 37.11
C THR A 78 -14.83 6.23 37.14
N THR A 79 -13.59 6.65 36.82
CA THR A 79 -12.25 6.19 37.35
C THR A 79 -11.61 4.81 37.04
N SER A 80 -10.26 4.81 37.08
CA SER A 80 -9.26 3.71 36.89
C SER A 80 -8.32 3.67 38.14
N PRO A 81 -7.03 3.22 38.19
CA PRO A 81 -6.09 2.54 37.26
C PRO A 81 -5.57 1.19 37.87
N SER A 82 -4.30 0.73 38.04
CA SER A 82 -2.89 1.12 37.73
C SER A 82 -1.87 -0.01 38.04
N SER A 83 -0.67 -0.01 37.41
CA SER A 83 0.65 -0.59 37.87
C SER A 83 0.77 -2.12 38.11
N SER A 84 1.93 -2.81 38.04
CA SER A 84 3.33 -2.63 37.55
C SER A 84 4.04 -4.04 37.61
N CYS A 85 5.33 -4.34 37.35
CA CYS A 85 6.57 -3.59 37.09
C CYS A 85 7.62 -4.51 36.37
N ASP A 86 8.84 -4.03 36.12
CA ASP A 86 9.85 -4.66 35.24
C ASP A 86 10.81 -5.71 35.85
N GLN A 87 11.51 -6.47 34.98
CA GLN A 87 12.67 -7.32 35.30
C GLN A 87 13.95 -6.88 34.56
N GLN A 88 15.10 -7.20 35.15
CA GLN A 88 16.44 -6.97 34.58
C GLN A 88 16.83 -8.09 33.58
N GLN A 89 17.46 -7.72 32.45
CA GLN A 89 18.65 -8.40 31.89
C GLN A 89 19.12 -7.72 30.58
N GLN A 90 20.39 -7.29 30.50
CA GLN A 90 20.95 -6.57 29.34
C GLN A 90 22.18 -7.23 28.69
N GLN A 91 22.47 -8.51 28.93
CA GLN A 91 23.64 -9.19 28.34
C GLN A 91 23.27 -10.33 27.35
N GLN A 92 22.28 -10.05 26.49
CA GLN A 92 21.94 -10.87 25.31
C GLN A 92 21.93 -10.05 24.00
N GLN A 93 22.35 -8.78 24.08
CA GLN A 93 21.94 -7.70 23.16
C GLN A 93 22.52 -7.73 21.73
N GLN A 94 23.54 -8.54 21.42
CA GLN A 94 24.14 -8.56 20.08
C GLN A 94 23.54 -9.64 19.15
N LYS A 95 23.23 -10.83 19.69
CA LYS A 95 22.57 -11.90 18.90
C LYS A 95 21.07 -11.68 18.82
N ASN A 96 20.49 -11.05 19.84
CA ASN A 96 19.09 -10.66 19.84
C ASN A 96 18.75 -9.55 18.83
N GLN A 97 19.64 -8.88 18.08
CA GLN A 97 19.19 -7.70 17.28
C GLN A 97 18.28 -8.03 16.09
N ASP A 98 18.55 -9.09 15.33
CA ASP A 98 17.64 -9.50 14.24
C ASP A 98 16.44 -10.29 14.79
N GLU A 99 16.66 -11.04 15.88
CA GLU A 99 15.57 -11.67 16.63
C GLU A 99 14.68 -10.62 17.33
N LEU A 100 15.19 -9.42 17.66
CA LEU A 100 14.44 -8.31 18.23
C LEU A 100 13.56 -7.63 17.20
N VAL A 101 13.91 -7.57 15.92
CA VAL A 101 12.95 -7.08 14.90
C VAL A 101 11.73 -8.00 14.87
N LEU A 102 11.95 -9.31 14.92
CA LEU A 102 10.87 -10.29 14.98
C LEU A 102 10.14 -10.27 16.33
N ASN A 103 10.85 -10.23 17.45
CA ASN A 103 10.30 -10.26 18.81
C ASN A 103 9.73 -8.91 19.28
N GLU A 104 10.10 -7.76 18.70
CA GLU A 104 9.45 -6.44 18.90
C GLU A 104 8.09 -6.45 18.17
N ILE A 105 8.09 -6.84 16.89
CA ILE A 105 6.85 -7.02 16.11
C ILE A 105 5.97 -8.09 16.76
N GLN A 106 6.53 -9.20 17.22
CA GLN A 106 5.79 -10.33 17.79
C GLN A 106 5.37 -10.09 19.24
N SER A 107 6.13 -9.35 20.06
CA SER A 107 5.66 -8.96 21.40
C SER A 107 4.51 -7.98 21.31
N HIS A 108 4.53 -7.00 20.40
CA HIS A 108 3.37 -6.16 20.10
C HIS A 108 2.16 -6.98 19.59
N LEU A 109 2.37 -7.98 18.74
CA LEU A 109 1.31 -8.90 18.32
C LEU A 109 0.75 -9.73 19.48
N SER A 110 1.60 -10.28 20.36
CA SER A 110 1.19 -11.14 21.47
C SER A 110 0.60 -10.39 22.67
N SER A 111 1.12 -9.22 23.02
CA SER A 111 0.67 -8.41 24.18
C SER A 111 -0.74 -7.85 24.00
N THR A 112 -1.28 -7.84 22.78
CA THR A 112 -2.61 -7.28 22.47
C THR A 112 -3.76 -8.25 22.82
N SER A 113 -3.48 -9.31 23.58
CA SER A 113 -4.47 -10.31 24.02
C SER A 113 -5.06 -10.06 25.41
N THR A 114 -4.41 -9.23 26.24
CA THR A 114 -4.91 -8.86 27.58
C THR A 114 -5.70 -7.56 27.55
N SER A 115 -6.94 -7.60 28.07
CA SER A 115 -7.82 -6.44 28.20
C SER A 115 -7.13 -5.31 28.96
N THR A 116 -6.73 -4.26 28.24
CA THR A 116 -5.95 -3.14 28.79
C THR A 116 -6.63 -1.83 28.39
N THR A 117 -7.14 -1.11 29.38
CA THR A 117 -7.86 0.17 29.21
C THR A 117 -6.89 1.31 28.87
N LEU A 118 -6.52 1.41 27.59
CA LEU A 118 -5.68 2.49 27.07
C LEU A 118 -6.42 3.83 27.06
N SER A 119 -6.22 4.64 28.11
CA SER A 119 -6.57 6.06 28.12
C SER A 119 -5.55 6.87 27.30
N SER A 120 -5.64 6.79 25.97
CA SER A 120 -5.01 7.76 25.06
C SER A 120 -6.09 8.52 24.28
N SER A 121 -5.87 9.81 24.04
CA SER A 121 -6.86 10.74 23.48
C SER A 121 -7.06 10.63 21.96
N SER A 122 -6.90 9.44 21.40
CA SER A 122 -7.33 9.12 20.04
C SER A 122 -8.86 9.15 19.98
N PRO A 123 -9.49 9.78 18.96
CA PRO A 123 -10.94 9.76 18.83
C PRO A 123 -11.44 8.30 18.65
N PRO A 124 -12.57 7.91 19.27
CA PRO A 124 -13.06 6.54 19.23
C PRO A 124 -13.38 6.12 17.80
N PHE A 125 -12.58 5.20 17.25
CA PHE A 125 -12.78 4.67 15.91
C PHE A 125 -14.04 3.80 15.89
N PHE A 126 -15.14 4.37 15.41
CA PHE A 126 -16.40 3.66 15.21
C PHE A 126 -16.25 2.65 14.06
N PHE A 127 -15.84 1.43 14.39
CA PHE A 127 -16.00 0.27 13.52
C PHE A 127 -17.47 -0.17 13.61
N PRO A 128 -18.27 -0.11 12.53
CA PRO A 128 -19.63 -0.62 12.56
C PRO A 128 -19.59 -2.15 12.74
N ASN A 129 -20.26 -2.67 13.76
CA ASN A 129 -20.33 -4.10 14.08
C ASN A 129 -21.07 -4.86 12.97
N ASN A 130 -20.31 -5.29 11.96
CA ASN A 130 -20.70 -6.23 10.91
C ASN A 130 -19.70 -7.38 10.95
N ASP A 131 -20.09 -8.49 11.58
CA ASP A 131 -19.19 -9.59 12.00
C ASP A 131 -18.50 -10.36 10.87
N LYS A 132 -18.72 -9.97 9.61
CA LYS A 132 -18.06 -10.50 8.42
C LYS A 132 -16.61 -10.03 8.22
N TYR A 133 -16.11 -9.08 9.04
CA TYR A 133 -14.77 -8.50 8.88
C TYR A 133 -13.90 -8.59 10.14
N THR A 134 -13.83 -9.77 10.76
CA THR A 134 -12.92 -10.08 11.89
C THR A 134 -11.41 -10.07 11.53
N PHE A 135 -11.06 -9.79 10.27
CA PHE A 135 -9.68 -9.58 9.78
C PHE A 135 -8.97 -8.34 10.38
N THR A 136 -9.69 -7.50 11.13
CA THR A 136 -9.23 -6.20 11.62
C THR A 136 -7.95 -6.25 12.45
N ILE A 137 -7.94 -7.05 13.53
CA ILE A 137 -6.91 -6.95 14.58
C ILE A 137 -5.53 -7.44 14.10
N PRO A 138 -5.37 -8.66 13.52
CA PRO A 138 -4.02 -9.16 13.17
C PRO A 138 -3.33 -8.29 12.10
N SER A 139 -4.07 -7.86 11.08
CA SER A 139 -3.54 -7.01 10.02
C SER A 139 -3.20 -5.60 10.52
N TYR A 140 -4.06 -5.00 11.35
CA TYR A 140 -3.78 -3.67 11.94
C TYR A 140 -2.56 -3.72 12.87
N ASN A 141 -2.51 -4.68 13.79
CA ASN A 141 -1.40 -4.82 14.74
C ASN A 141 -0.07 -5.06 14.00
N PHE A 142 -0.06 -5.82 12.90
CA PHE A 142 1.11 -5.99 12.06
C PHE A 142 1.59 -4.66 11.44
N PHE A 143 0.69 -3.91 10.78
CA PHE A 143 1.04 -2.61 10.21
C PHE A 143 1.51 -1.61 11.28
N GLN A 144 0.85 -1.58 12.44
CA GLN A 144 1.21 -0.70 13.55
C GLN A 144 2.58 -1.08 14.11
N SER A 145 2.86 -2.36 14.33
CA SER A 145 4.17 -2.83 14.83
C SER A 145 5.32 -2.40 13.91
N ILE A 146 5.12 -2.51 12.58
CA ILE A 146 6.11 -2.06 11.59
C ILE A 146 6.22 -0.52 11.57
N ALA A 147 5.10 0.21 11.62
CA ALA A 147 5.10 1.68 11.60
C ALA A 147 5.78 2.31 12.83
N TYR A 148 5.69 1.65 13.99
CA TYR A 148 6.22 2.14 15.26
C TYR A 148 7.62 1.58 15.61
N SER A 149 8.04 0.44 15.07
CA SER A 149 9.40 -0.11 15.27
C SER A 149 10.49 0.87 14.85
N ASP A 150 11.30 1.32 15.81
CA ASP A 150 12.46 2.15 15.52
C ASP A 150 13.49 1.41 14.66
N THR A 151 13.60 0.09 14.82
CA THR A 151 14.52 -0.71 14.01
C THR A 151 14.11 -0.72 12.54
N PHE A 152 12.81 -0.83 12.22
CA PHE A 152 12.33 -0.70 10.84
C PHE A 152 12.60 0.70 10.27
N ARG A 153 12.21 1.74 11.02
CA ARG A 153 12.36 3.15 10.58
C ARG A 153 13.81 3.57 10.36
N THR A 154 14.74 3.12 11.22
CA THR A 154 16.15 3.56 11.19
C THR A 154 17.07 2.67 10.38
N LYS A 155 16.76 1.38 10.19
CA LYS A 155 17.64 0.42 9.48
C LYS A 155 17.09 -0.08 8.14
N TYR A 156 15.80 0.11 7.83
CA TYR A 156 15.17 -0.48 6.64
C TYR A 156 14.38 0.51 5.77
N TRP A 157 13.50 1.35 6.35
CA TRP A 157 12.63 2.24 5.56
C TRP A 157 13.45 3.12 4.60
N ARG A 158 13.25 2.96 3.28
CA ARG A 158 14.02 3.64 2.20
C ARG A 158 15.55 3.45 2.23
N ILE A 159 16.05 2.50 3.03
CA ILE A 159 17.48 2.18 3.16
C ILE A 159 17.79 0.84 2.49
N LYS A 160 17.02 -0.21 2.79
CA LYS A 160 17.19 -1.56 2.23
C LYS A 160 15.90 -2.39 2.34
N PRO A 161 15.70 -3.42 1.50
CA PRO A 161 14.59 -4.35 1.65
C PRO A 161 14.57 -5.03 3.03
N LEU A 162 13.37 -5.29 3.55
CA LEU A 162 13.11 -6.17 4.68
C LEU A 162 12.35 -7.40 4.18
N LEU A 163 12.76 -8.58 4.63
CA LEU A 163 12.03 -9.84 4.44
C LEU A 163 11.57 -10.34 5.80
N ILE A 164 10.27 -10.61 5.96
CA ILE A 164 9.68 -11.19 7.17
C ILE A 164 9.17 -12.59 6.80
N PRO A 165 9.85 -13.68 7.18
CA PRO A 165 9.39 -15.03 6.89
C PRO A 165 8.07 -15.35 7.60
N SER A 166 7.12 -15.96 6.91
CA SER A 166 5.85 -16.39 7.51
C SER A 166 6.04 -17.47 8.59
N SER A 167 7.10 -18.27 8.49
CA SER A 167 7.53 -19.25 9.49
C SER A 167 8.05 -18.65 10.80
N SER A 168 8.36 -17.34 10.82
CA SER A 168 8.78 -16.64 12.05
C SER A 168 7.62 -16.30 12.99
N GLN A 169 6.37 -16.59 12.62
CA GLN A 169 5.23 -16.49 13.54
C GLN A 169 5.20 -17.70 14.49
N THR A 170 6.05 -17.67 15.53
CA THR A 170 6.18 -18.74 16.53
C THR A 170 4.82 -19.09 17.12
N THR A 171 4.34 -20.32 16.87
CA THR A 171 3.09 -20.84 17.44
C THR A 171 3.28 -21.19 18.91
N THR A 172 3.20 -20.19 19.78
CA THR A 172 3.34 -20.34 21.23
C THR A 172 2.14 -21.10 21.80
N THR A 173 2.29 -22.42 21.90
CA THR A 173 1.45 -23.38 22.65
C THR A 173 -0.04 -23.46 22.35
N THR A 174 -0.43 -24.62 21.81
CA THR A 174 -1.76 -25.27 21.93
C THR A 174 -3.01 -24.63 21.28
N SER A 175 -3.51 -25.35 20.26
CA SER A 175 -4.93 -25.59 19.93
C SER A 175 -5.68 -24.73 18.90
N THR A 176 -5.14 -23.63 18.36
CA THR A 176 -5.73 -22.95 17.19
C THR A 176 -4.74 -22.76 16.05
N LYS A 177 -5.24 -22.79 14.80
CA LYS A 177 -4.43 -22.46 13.62
C LYS A 177 -4.10 -20.97 13.67
N SER A 178 -2.84 -20.62 13.90
CA SER A 178 -2.37 -19.24 13.79
C SER A 178 -2.63 -18.72 12.37
N SER A 179 -3.66 -17.88 12.22
CA SER A 179 -3.92 -17.18 10.97
C SER A 179 -2.87 -16.08 10.83
N SER A 180 -2.05 -16.18 9.77
CA SER A 180 -1.12 -15.10 9.44
C SER A 180 -1.89 -13.80 9.18
N TRP A 181 -1.24 -12.66 9.35
CA TRP A 181 -1.86 -11.35 9.16
C TRP A 181 -2.36 -11.13 7.72
N VAL A 182 -1.89 -11.93 6.75
CA VAL A 182 -2.37 -12.02 5.36
C VAL A 182 -3.39 -13.13 5.07
N THR A 183 -3.63 -14.06 6.00
CA THR A 183 -4.47 -15.25 5.73
C THR A 183 -5.89 -14.83 5.36
N ASN A 184 -6.31 -15.19 4.15
CA ASN A 184 -7.61 -14.85 3.56
C ASN A 184 -7.90 -13.35 3.39
N ILE A 185 -6.88 -12.47 3.34
CA ILE A 185 -7.07 -11.07 2.88
C ILE A 185 -7.69 -11.05 1.47
N PHE A 186 -7.18 -11.91 0.59
CA PHE A 186 -7.64 -12.04 -0.78
C PHE A 186 -7.32 -13.43 -1.34
N THR A 187 -8.25 -14.00 -2.09
CA THR A 187 -8.14 -15.33 -2.68
C THR A 187 -8.62 -15.31 -4.14
N MET A 188 -8.39 -16.41 -4.87
CA MET A 188 -8.96 -16.59 -6.22
C MET A 188 -10.50 -16.56 -6.24
N LYS A 189 -11.17 -16.87 -5.12
CA LYS A 189 -12.62 -16.75 -4.98
C LYS A 189 -13.06 -15.28 -4.86
N ASP A 190 -12.27 -14.46 -4.16
CA ASP A 190 -12.53 -13.02 -4.10
C ASP A 190 -12.29 -12.36 -5.45
N LEU A 191 -11.27 -12.82 -6.19
CA LEU A 191 -11.03 -12.38 -7.58
C LEU A 191 -12.21 -12.69 -8.50
N GLN A 192 -12.91 -13.82 -8.32
CA GLN A 192 -14.11 -14.14 -9.11
C GLN A 192 -15.25 -13.12 -8.93
N THR A 193 -15.29 -12.38 -7.83
CA THR A 193 -16.26 -11.27 -7.62
C THR A 193 -16.04 -10.07 -8.55
N ILE A 194 -14.99 -10.08 -9.37
CA ILE A 194 -14.77 -9.13 -10.46
C ILE A 194 -15.84 -9.25 -11.56
N ASP A 195 -16.58 -10.35 -11.65
CA ASP A 195 -17.60 -10.57 -12.66
C ASP A 195 -18.71 -9.51 -12.56
N GLY A 196 -18.91 -8.74 -13.63
CA GLY A 196 -19.84 -7.61 -13.64
C GLY A 196 -19.27 -6.29 -13.10
N SER A 197 -18.03 -6.25 -12.60
CA SER A 197 -17.38 -5.00 -12.16
C SER A 197 -16.91 -4.12 -13.34
N PHE A 198 -16.49 -2.88 -13.07
CA PHE A 198 -15.94 -1.99 -14.11
C PHE A 198 -14.41 -1.93 -14.17
N ILE A 199 -13.68 -2.45 -13.18
CA ILE A 199 -12.21 -2.36 -13.11
C ILE A 199 -11.56 -3.02 -14.32
N SER A 200 -10.63 -2.31 -14.96
CA SER A 200 -9.88 -2.79 -16.12
C SER A 200 -8.58 -3.45 -15.66
N GLY A 201 -8.51 -4.77 -15.78
CA GLY A 201 -7.25 -5.49 -15.65
C GLY A 201 -6.36 -5.37 -16.88
N GLN A 202 -5.07 -5.60 -16.69
CA GLN A 202 -4.08 -5.65 -17.75
C GLN A 202 -3.34 -7.00 -17.75
N GLN A 203 -2.85 -7.41 -18.91
CA GLN A 203 -2.14 -8.66 -19.15
C GLN A 203 -0.71 -8.37 -19.62
N THR A 204 0.29 -9.00 -18.99
CA THR A 204 1.70 -8.89 -19.38
C THR A 204 2.00 -9.75 -20.62
N SER A 205 2.44 -9.12 -21.71
CA SER A 205 2.75 -9.83 -22.96
C SER A 205 3.97 -10.77 -22.82
N LEU A 206 4.13 -11.69 -23.78
CA LEU A 206 5.27 -12.62 -23.81
C LEU A 206 6.60 -11.89 -24.04
N GLU A 207 6.59 -10.84 -24.85
CA GLU A 207 7.76 -10.03 -25.24
C GLU A 207 8.27 -9.25 -24.03
N ILE A 208 7.34 -8.62 -23.28
CA ILE A 208 7.60 -7.93 -22.03
C ILE A 208 8.26 -8.89 -21.01
N ARG A 209 7.70 -10.09 -20.84
CA ARG A 209 8.18 -11.10 -19.88
C ARG A 209 9.54 -11.71 -20.27
N LYS A 210 9.84 -11.84 -21.57
CA LYS A 210 11.15 -12.29 -22.08
C LYS A 210 12.27 -11.23 -21.93
N GLY A 211 12.00 -10.10 -21.28
CA GLY A 211 13.00 -9.06 -21.04
C GLY A 211 13.55 -8.42 -22.32
N SER A 212 12.81 -8.49 -23.44
CA SER A 212 13.28 -7.96 -24.72
C SER A 212 13.53 -6.46 -24.60
N LYS A 213 14.80 -6.06 -24.71
CA LYS A 213 15.25 -4.67 -24.57
C LYS A 213 14.86 -3.83 -25.79
N GLY A 214 13.59 -3.47 -25.89
CA GLY A 214 13.21 -2.22 -26.54
C GLY A 214 13.93 -1.09 -25.81
N GLY A 215 14.88 -0.45 -26.49
CA GLY A 215 15.76 0.56 -25.90
C GLY A 215 15.04 1.84 -25.50
N ASP A 216 15.56 2.49 -24.45
CA ASP A 216 15.23 3.81 -23.86
C ASP A 216 13.76 4.11 -23.50
N ASP A 217 12.80 3.31 -23.95
CA ASP A 217 11.37 3.47 -23.72
C ASP A 217 10.80 2.34 -22.84
N ASP A 218 11.13 2.34 -21.55
CA ASP A 218 10.36 1.58 -20.55
C ASP A 218 8.86 1.93 -20.65
N VAL A 219 8.55 3.20 -20.98
CA VAL A 219 7.18 3.68 -21.24
C VAL A 219 6.52 2.95 -22.43
N LYS A 220 7.26 2.56 -23.49
CA LYS A 220 6.70 1.70 -24.56
C LYS A 220 6.55 0.25 -24.09
N ARG A 221 7.47 -0.27 -23.27
CA ARG A 221 7.34 -1.63 -22.70
C ARG A 221 6.02 -1.79 -21.94
N TRP A 222 5.64 -0.83 -21.10
CA TRP A 222 4.38 -0.87 -20.35
C TRP A 222 3.13 -0.58 -21.20
N ARG A 223 3.24 0.15 -22.33
CA ARG A 223 2.12 0.37 -23.27
C ARG A 223 1.68 -0.88 -24.03
N ASN A 224 2.55 -1.88 -24.13
CA ASN A 224 2.25 -3.13 -24.83
C ASN A 224 1.48 -4.15 -23.96
N ASN A 225 1.15 -3.82 -22.71
CA ASN A 225 0.24 -4.63 -21.90
C ASN A 225 -1.17 -4.62 -22.51
N LYS A 226 -1.71 -5.80 -22.78
CA LYS A 226 -3.05 -5.95 -23.35
C LYS A 226 -4.09 -5.75 -22.24
N ASN A 227 -5.11 -4.92 -22.47
CA ASN A 227 -6.26 -4.89 -21.54
C ASN A 227 -6.99 -6.24 -21.59
N ILE A 228 -7.42 -6.77 -20.44
CA ILE A 228 -8.11 -8.08 -20.42
C ILE A 228 -9.47 -8.05 -21.17
N LYS A 229 -10.06 -6.85 -21.30
CA LYS A 229 -11.25 -6.58 -22.09
C LYS A 229 -10.94 -5.59 -23.22
N ASP A 230 -11.62 -5.80 -24.35
CA ASP A 230 -11.60 -4.99 -25.57
C ASP A 230 -12.09 -3.55 -25.35
N ASN A 231 -13.19 -3.38 -24.61
CA ASN A 231 -13.80 -2.09 -24.35
C ASN A 231 -13.67 -1.72 -22.84
N PRO A 232 -13.05 -0.59 -22.47
CA PRO A 232 -12.95 -0.18 -21.07
C PRO A 232 -14.31 0.13 -20.42
N GLN A 233 -15.32 0.53 -21.22
CA GLN A 233 -16.66 0.89 -20.74
C GLN A 233 -17.54 -0.33 -20.42
N ARG A 234 -17.27 -1.51 -21.00
CA ARG A 234 -18.07 -2.71 -20.66
C ARG A 234 -17.66 -3.25 -19.29
N ARG A 235 -18.59 -3.96 -18.65
CA ARG A 235 -18.29 -4.70 -17.42
C ARG A 235 -17.28 -5.82 -17.74
N THR A 236 -16.35 -6.02 -16.82
CA THR A 236 -15.37 -7.10 -16.84
C THR A 236 -16.09 -8.41 -16.52
N ARG A 237 -15.79 -9.47 -17.26
CA ARG A 237 -16.29 -10.83 -17.04
C ARG A 237 -15.21 -11.68 -16.37
N TRP A 238 -15.60 -12.70 -15.62
CA TRP A 238 -14.63 -13.71 -15.15
C TRP A 238 -13.88 -14.38 -16.32
N ASP A 239 -14.58 -14.61 -17.43
CA ASP A 239 -14.00 -15.21 -18.64
C ASP A 239 -12.92 -14.35 -19.30
N ASP A 240 -12.97 -13.01 -19.15
CA ASP A 240 -11.88 -12.11 -19.56
C ASP A 240 -10.60 -12.41 -18.77
N VAL A 241 -10.73 -12.65 -17.46
CA VAL A 241 -9.61 -12.93 -16.55
C VAL A 241 -9.04 -14.32 -16.82
N VAL A 242 -9.88 -15.34 -16.99
CA VAL A 242 -9.44 -16.70 -17.33
C VAL A 242 -8.71 -16.71 -18.67
N THR A 243 -9.30 -16.07 -19.70
CA THR A 243 -8.68 -15.97 -21.03
C THR A 243 -7.35 -15.23 -20.96
N ALA A 244 -7.25 -14.12 -20.20
CA ALA A 244 -6.01 -13.38 -20.04
C ALA A 244 -4.94 -14.16 -19.23
N LEU A 245 -5.33 -14.98 -18.26
CA LEU A 245 -4.40 -15.85 -17.53
C LEU A 245 -3.75 -16.92 -18.42
N THR A 246 -4.39 -17.34 -19.53
CA THR A 246 -3.72 -18.25 -20.49
C THR A 246 -2.48 -17.64 -21.17
N GLY A 247 -2.43 -16.30 -21.28
CA GLY A 247 -1.37 -15.58 -22.00
C GLY A 247 -0.33 -14.90 -21.12
N GLY A 248 -0.41 -15.01 -19.78
CA GLY A 248 0.57 -14.45 -18.85
C GLY A 248 -0.04 -13.94 -17.55
N THR A 249 0.72 -13.12 -16.82
CA THR A 249 0.27 -12.44 -15.61
C THR A 249 -0.89 -11.51 -15.92
N VAL A 250 -1.96 -11.58 -15.13
CA VAL A 250 -3.03 -10.58 -15.10
C VAL A 250 -2.87 -9.71 -13.85
N PHE A 251 -3.02 -8.40 -13.99
CA PHE A 251 -2.89 -7.48 -12.89
C PHE A 251 -3.94 -6.37 -12.86
N PHE A 252 -4.23 -5.89 -11.66
CA PHE A 252 -5.26 -4.91 -11.36
C PHE A 252 -4.66 -3.77 -10.53
N ASN A 253 -4.45 -2.62 -11.17
CA ASN A 253 -4.07 -1.41 -10.47
C ASN A 253 -5.28 -0.86 -9.69
N HIS A 254 -5.04 -0.36 -8.47
CA HIS A 254 -6.09 0.16 -7.58
C HIS A 254 -7.21 -0.85 -7.28
N ALA A 255 -6.83 -2.11 -7.04
CA ALA A 255 -7.77 -3.21 -6.83
C ALA A 255 -8.68 -3.03 -5.60
N SER A 256 -8.24 -2.23 -4.62
CA SER A 256 -9.06 -1.77 -3.49
C SER A 256 -10.32 -0.99 -3.89
N LEU A 257 -10.42 -0.48 -5.12
CA LEU A 257 -11.65 0.14 -5.64
C LEU A 257 -12.74 -0.88 -6.01
N SER A 258 -12.44 -2.18 -6.03
CA SER A 258 -13.39 -3.25 -6.39
C SER A 258 -13.51 -4.36 -5.36
N PHE A 259 -12.49 -4.60 -4.53
CA PHE A 259 -12.49 -5.67 -3.53
C PHE A 259 -12.51 -5.08 -2.10
N PRO A 260 -13.64 -5.20 -1.36
CA PRO A 260 -13.81 -4.56 -0.04
C PRO A 260 -12.78 -4.97 1.01
N SER A 261 -12.26 -6.21 0.97
CA SER A 261 -11.19 -6.64 1.88
C SER A 261 -9.90 -5.85 1.65
N LEU A 262 -9.54 -5.58 0.39
CA LEU A 262 -8.37 -4.77 0.03
C LEU A 262 -8.57 -3.29 0.36
N ALA A 263 -9.80 -2.77 0.23
CA ALA A 263 -10.15 -1.44 0.70
C ALA A 263 -9.95 -1.30 2.22
N HIS A 264 -10.35 -2.32 2.98
CA HIS A 264 -10.14 -2.39 4.42
C HIS A 264 -8.64 -2.41 4.77
N ILE A 265 -7.85 -3.25 4.10
CA ILE A 265 -6.39 -3.34 4.31
C ILE A 265 -5.68 -2.02 3.94
N CYS A 266 -6.06 -1.36 2.85
CA CYS A 266 -5.56 -0.02 2.52
C CYS A 266 -5.85 0.99 3.63
N ARG A 267 -7.05 0.95 4.24
CA ARG A 267 -7.40 1.81 5.39
C ARG A 267 -6.55 1.50 6.62
N LEU A 268 -6.35 0.22 6.97
CA LEU A 268 -5.54 -0.16 8.14
C LEU A 268 -4.07 0.29 8.00
N ALA A 269 -3.46 0.05 6.83
CA ALA A 269 -2.11 0.53 6.54
C ALA A 269 -2.03 2.06 6.52
N THR A 270 -3.02 2.75 5.94
CA THR A 270 -3.07 4.22 5.94
C THR A 270 -3.17 4.80 7.36
N LEU A 271 -3.91 4.14 8.27
CA LEU A 271 -4.01 4.54 9.67
C LEU A 271 -2.70 4.30 10.44
N ALA A 272 -2.04 3.17 10.20
CA ALA A 272 -0.78 2.83 10.88
C ALA A 272 0.40 3.70 10.42
N PHE A 273 0.55 3.92 9.11
CA PHE A 273 1.69 4.65 8.54
C PHE A 273 1.45 6.15 8.34
N GLY A 274 0.21 6.63 8.44
CA GLY A 274 -0.15 8.03 8.14
C GLY A 274 -0.03 8.41 6.66
N LEU A 275 0.14 7.43 5.76
CA LEU A 275 0.41 7.62 4.33
C LEU A 275 -0.70 7.00 3.46
N PRO A 276 -1.16 7.67 2.38
CA PRO A 276 -2.18 7.12 1.48
C PRO A 276 -1.75 5.78 0.86
N THR A 277 -2.38 4.69 1.30
CA THR A 277 -2.05 3.33 0.85
C THR A 277 -2.97 2.87 -0.28
N ASN A 278 -2.42 2.08 -1.21
CA ASN A 278 -3.13 1.49 -2.33
C ASN A 278 -2.64 0.04 -2.54
N VAL A 279 -3.52 -0.86 -3.00
CA VAL A 279 -3.18 -2.23 -3.37
C VAL A 279 -3.33 -2.44 -4.87
N ASN A 280 -2.32 -3.05 -5.48
CA ASN A 280 -2.38 -3.66 -6.81
C ASN A 280 -2.32 -5.18 -6.65
N ILE A 281 -3.09 -5.93 -7.44
CA ILE A 281 -3.02 -7.40 -7.47
C ILE A 281 -2.27 -7.85 -8.70
N TYR A 282 -1.40 -8.85 -8.56
CA TYR A 282 -0.77 -9.60 -9.64
C TYR A 282 -1.12 -11.09 -9.51
N VAL A 283 -1.69 -11.69 -10.55
CA VAL A 283 -2.01 -13.12 -10.62
C VAL A 283 -1.20 -13.73 -11.75
N THR A 284 -0.22 -14.56 -11.38
CA THR A 284 0.66 -15.24 -12.33
C THR A 284 0.22 -16.70 -12.43
N PRO A 285 -0.08 -17.24 -13.62
CA PRO A 285 -0.40 -18.66 -13.78
C PRO A 285 0.84 -19.53 -13.53
N PRO A 286 0.67 -20.83 -13.21
CA PRO A 286 1.80 -21.76 -13.13
C PRO A 286 2.66 -21.78 -14.40
N LEU A 287 3.93 -22.15 -14.26
CA LEU A 287 4.92 -22.23 -15.34
C LEU A 287 5.30 -20.89 -16.03
N VAL A 288 4.78 -19.74 -15.58
CA VAL A 288 5.29 -18.42 -15.98
C VAL A 288 6.43 -18.00 -15.06
N GLU A 289 7.66 -18.19 -15.53
CA GLU A 289 8.91 -17.91 -14.80
C GLU A 289 9.08 -16.44 -14.37
N THR A 290 8.70 -15.51 -15.25
CA THR A 290 8.81 -14.07 -15.05
C THR A 290 7.42 -13.46 -15.16
N SER A 291 6.88 -12.93 -14.06
CA SER A 291 5.57 -12.28 -14.05
C SER A 291 5.62 -10.90 -14.74
N ILE A 292 6.64 -10.11 -14.39
CA ILE A 292 6.96 -8.76 -14.88
C ILE A 292 8.50 -8.69 -15.03
N PRO A 293 9.06 -8.06 -16.07
CA PRO A 293 10.51 -7.85 -16.16
C PRO A 293 11.03 -6.98 -14.99
N PRO A 294 12.32 -7.10 -14.61
CA PRO A 294 12.92 -6.27 -13.57
C PRO A 294 12.75 -4.77 -13.82
N HIS A 295 12.27 -4.06 -12.80
CA HIS A 295 12.02 -2.62 -12.79
C HIS A 295 12.09 -2.09 -11.34
N THR A 296 11.94 -0.78 -11.16
CA THR A 296 11.78 -0.15 -9.84
C THR A 296 10.58 0.79 -9.85
N ASP A 297 9.81 0.78 -8.76
CA ASP A 297 8.72 1.71 -8.52
C ASP A 297 9.20 3.00 -7.84
N ARG A 298 8.35 4.03 -7.85
CA ARG A 298 8.55 5.30 -7.14
C ARG A 298 7.83 5.35 -5.79
N GLN A 299 7.49 4.20 -5.24
CA GLN A 299 6.65 4.03 -4.07
C GLN A 299 7.38 3.12 -3.07
N ASP A 300 7.14 3.34 -1.77
CA ASP A 300 7.48 2.32 -0.77
C ASP A 300 6.47 1.18 -0.94
N VAL A 301 6.92 -0.06 -1.10
CA VAL A 301 6.07 -1.22 -1.41
C VAL A 301 6.20 -2.29 -0.32
N LEU A 302 5.07 -2.83 0.10
CA LEU A 302 4.95 -4.10 0.82
C LEU A 302 4.33 -5.13 -0.13
N ILE A 303 4.83 -6.36 -0.08
CA ILE A 303 4.44 -7.50 -0.92
C ILE A 303 4.01 -8.65 0.00
#